data_AF-A0A1E2SKH2-F1
#
_entry.id   AF-A0A1E2SKH2-F1
#
_cell.length_a   1.000
_cell.length_b   1.000
_cell.length_c   1.000
_cell.angle_alpha   90.00
_cell.angle_beta   90.00
_cell.angle_gamma   90.00
#
_symmetry.space_group_name_H-M   'P 1'
#
loop_
_entity.id
_entity.type
_entity.pdbx_description
1 polymer ?
#
loop_
_entity_poly.entity_id
_entity_poly.type
_entity_poly.pdbx_seq_one_letter_code
_entity_poly.pdbx_strand_id
1 'polypeptide(L)'
;MLVTLHRRDNLDGSIERVCKELAALARQYRELLVVFPMHLNLRFRRAAQAQLSALKNVLLTEPFDYLTMVRVLRHSSLVVTDSGGIQEEAPTFGVPVLVARDTTERPEAVAAGCAELIGNKEFAIHNRITEMLARPFEKVSTVAANPFGDGQASRRAVAAIAELFGVGTREDEFVPALGESLSV
;
A
#
# COMPACT_ATOMS: atom_id res chain seq x y z
N MET A 1 9.80 3.91 4.44
CA MET A 1 8.77 3.72 3.39
C MET A 1 8.94 2.36 2.77
N LEU A 2 7.84 1.62 2.58
CA LEU A 2 7.83 0.34 1.87
C LEU A 2 7.40 0.56 0.41
N VAL A 3 8.02 -0.15 -0.53
CA VAL A 3 7.63 -0.15 -1.95
C VAL A 3 7.42 -1.58 -2.40
N THR A 4 6.26 -1.89 -2.98
CA THR A 4 5.98 -3.20 -3.58
C THR A 4 5.34 -3.05 -4.96
N LEU A 5 5.97 -3.62 -5.98
CA LEU A 5 5.50 -3.54 -7.37
C LEU A 5 5.57 -4.92 -8.01
N HIS A 6 4.43 -5.39 -8.51
CA HIS A 6 4.23 -6.77 -8.98
C HIS A 6 3.41 -6.89 -10.26
N ARG A 7 2.58 -5.88 -10.59
CA ARG A 7 1.63 -5.96 -11.70
C ARG A 7 2.33 -5.83 -13.04
N ARG A 8 1.92 -6.64 -14.02
CA ARG A 8 2.48 -6.61 -15.37
C ARG A 8 2.27 -5.27 -16.06
N ASP A 9 1.19 -4.58 -15.74
CA ASP A 9 0.88 -3.24 -16.26
C ASP A 9 1.97 -2.22 -15.91
N ASN A 10 2.78 -2.51 -14.88
CA ASN A 10 3.94 -1.71 -14.53
C ASN A 10 5.22 -2.05 -15.32
N LEU A 11 5.20 -3.05 -16.22
CA LEU A 11 6.37 -3.44 -17.02
C LEU A 11 6.61 -2.56 -18.26
N ASP A 12 5.60 -1.84 -18.75
CA ASP A 12 5.69 -1.05 -19.99
C ASP A 12 6.29 0.34 -19.72
N GLY A 13 7.52 0.37 -19.19
CA GLY A 13 8.27 1.60 -18.86
C GLY A 13 7.86 2.28 -17.55
N SER A 14 6.79 1.80 -16.92
CA SER A 14 6.29 2.34 -15.64
C SER A 14 7.28 2.09 -14.51
N ILE A 15 7.82 0.87 -14.41
CA ILE A 15 8.77 0.53 -13.36
C ILE A 15 10.05 1.38 -13.42
N GLU A 16 10.61 1.64 -14.61
CA GLU A 16 11.80 2.50 -14.75
C GLU A 16 11.51 3.92 -14.29
N ARG A 17 10.33 4.46 -14.58
CA ARG A 17 9.89 5.77 -14.12
C ARG A 17 9.73 5.80 -12.61
N VAL A 18 9.01 4.85 -12.02
CA VAL A 18 8.85 4.73 -10.57
C VAL A 18 10.22 4.64 -9.89
N CYS A 19 11.13 3.81 -10.39
CA CYS A 19 12.48 3.70 -9.83
C CYS A 19 13.28 5.01 -9.97
N LYS A 20 13.13 5.77 -11.05
CA LYS A 20 13.77 7.09 -11.18
C LYS A 20 13.23 8.10 -10.17
N GLU A 21 11.92 8.14 -9.96
CA GLU A 21 11.27 9.01 -8.97
C GLU A 21 11.69 8.65 -7.54
N LEU A 22 11.71 7.35 -7.20
CA LEU A 22 12.24 6.87 -5.93
C LEU A 22 13.71 7.22 -5.75
N ALA A 23 14.52 7.12 -6.81
CA ALA A 23 15.93 7.51 -6.76
C ALA A 23 16.10 9.02 -6.51
N ALA A 24 15.26 9.85 -7.12
CA ALA A 24 15.24 11.30 -6.87
C ALA A 24 14.87 11.61 -5.41
N LEU A 25 13.81 10.98 -4.89
CA LEU A 25 13.41 11.10 -3.48
C LEU A 25 14.52 10.68 -2.53
N ALA A 26 15.12 9.50 -2.73
CA ALA A 26 16.17 8.99 -1.86
C ALA A 26 17.45 9.86 -1.91
N ARG A 27 17.76 10.50 -3.04
CA ARG A 27 18.87 11.47 -3.13
C ARG A 27 18.54 12.76 -2.38
N GLN A 28 17.31 13.25 -2.49
CA GLN A 28 16.85 14.49 -1.87
C GLN A 28 16.69 14.36 -0.35
N TYR A 29 16.14 13.24 0.12
CA TYR A 29 15.84 12.98 1.53
C TYR A 29 16.69 11.83 2.05
N ARG A 30 17.89 12.15 2.57
CA ARG A 30 18.85 11.13 3.05
C ARG A 30 18.34 10.30 4.23
N GLU A 31 17.48 10.87 5.06
CA GLU A 31 16.84 10.21 6.21
C GLU A 31 15.68 9.28 5.80
N LEU A 32 15.18 9.39 4.56
CA LEU A 32 14.13 8.52 4.06
C LEU A 32 14.73 7.15 3.72
N LEU A 33 14.47 6.15 4.56
CA LEU A 33 14.75 4.75 4.25
C LEU A 33 13.67 4.19 3.32
N VAL A 34 14.08 3.75 2.13
CA VAL A 34 13.22 3.04 1.18
C VAL A 34 13.52 1.56 1.27
N VAL A 35 12.53 0.75 1.63
CA VAL A 35 12.62 -0.72 1.60
C VAL A 35 11.86 -1.23 0.39
N PHE A 36 12.55 -1.92 -0.51
CA PHE A 36 11.98 -2.43 -1.75
C PHE A 36 12.32 -3.93 -1.92
N PRO A 37 11.41 -4.82 -1.47
CA PRO A 37 11.47 -6.24 -1.77
C PRO A 37 11.22 -6.47 -3.25
N MET A 38 12.29 -6.82 -3.97
CA MET A 38 12.26 -6.91 -5.42
C MET A 38 11.48 -8.14 -5.86
N HIS A 39 10.52 -7.94 -6.76
CA HIS A 39 9.81 -9.04 -7.41
C HIS A 39 10.79 -10.00 -8.13
N LEU A 40 10.42 -11.28 -8.26
CA LEU A 40 11.27 -12.31 -8.88
C LEU A 40 11.50 -12.07 -10.39
N ASN A 41 10.61 -11.34 -11.04
CA ASN A 41 10.74 -11.02 -12.46
C ASN A 41 11.98 -10.16 -12.72
N LEU A 42 12.87 -10.65 -13.60
CA LEU A 42 14.14 -10.02 -13.93
C LEU A 42 14.03 -8.59 -14.46
N ARG A 43 12.93 -8.22 -15.13
CA ARG A 43 12.73 -6.86 -15.63
C ARG A 43 12.60 -5.87 -14.47
N PHE A 44 11.78 -6.19 -13.47
CA PHE A 44 11.66 -5.39 -12.25
C PHE A 44 13.00 -5.28 -11.52
N ARG A 45 13.72 -6.39 -11.37
CA ARG A 45 15.04 -6.40 -10.72
C ARG A 45 16.03 -5.49 -11.44
N ARG A 46 16.13 -5.61 -12.76
CA ARG A 46 17.05 -4.78 -13.58
C ARG A 46 16.71 -3.30 -13.48
N ALA A 47 15.43 -2.94 -13.59
CA ALA A 47 15.00 -1.55 -13.45
C ALA A 47 15.34 -0.97 -12.06
N ALA A 48 15.01 -1.71 -11.00
CA ALA A 48 15.31 -1.30 -9.62
C ALA A 48 16.82 -1.20 -9.38
N GLN A 49 17.60 -2.23 -9.73
CA GLN A 49 19.04 -2.24 -9.54
C GLN A 49 19.74 -1.12 -10.30
N ALA A 50 19.35 -0.87 -11.55
CA ALA A 50 19.96 0.17 -12.38
C ALA A 50 19.82 1.58 -11.78
N GLN A 51 18.71 1.86 -11.10
CA GLN A 51 18.42 3.21 -10.57
C GLN A 51 18.74 3.36 -9.08
N LEU A 52 18.62 2.28 -8.29
CA LEU A 52 18.55 2.35 -6.83
C LEU A 52 19.73 1.71 -6.10
N SER A 53 20.47 0.79 -6.73
CA SER A 53 21.49 -0.02 -6.02
C SER A 53 22.65 0.78 -5.40
N ALA A 54 22.97 1.95 -5.97
CA ALA A 54 24.04 2.81 -5.46
C ALA A 54 23.60 3.74 -4.30
N LEU A 55 22.32 3.73 -3.92
CA LEU A 55 21.76 4.65 -2.92
C LEU A 55 21.80 4.00 -1.53
N LYS A 56 22.53 4.62 -0.60
CA LYS A 56 22.74 4.09 0.76
C LYS A 56 21.47 3.97 1.60
N ASN A 57 20.45 4.77 1.30
CA ASN A 57 19.16 4.78 1.98
C ASN A 57 18.07 4.01 1.20
N VAL A 58 18.47 3.16 0.25
CA VAL A 58 17.56 2.24 -0.44
C VAL A 58 18.01 0.81 -0.19
N LEU A 59 17.13 0.03 0.43
CA LEU A 59 17.33 -1.38 0.69
C LEU A 59 16.57 -2.21 -0.36
N LEU A 60 17.30 -2.69 -1.36
CA LEU A 60 16.80 -3.69 -2.29
C LEU A 60 16.96 -5.08 -1.66
N THR A 61 15.85 -5.78 -1.41
CA THR A 61 15.87 -7.12 -0.80
C THR A 61 15.29 -8.17 -1.74
N GLU A 62 15.49 -9.44 -1.39
CA GLU A 62 14.64 -10.52 -1.89
C GLU A 62 13.19 -10.34 -1.40
N PRO A 63 12.19 -10.95 -2.07
CA PRO A 63 10.82 -10.95 -1.58
C PRO A 63 10.74 -11.47 -0.14
N PHE A 64 9.94 -10.81 0.68
CA PHE A 64 9.69 -11.22 2.05
C PHE A 64 8.67 -12.36 2.11
N ASP A 65 8.80 -13.22 3.12
CA ASP A 65 7.68 -14.03 3.57
C ASP A 65 6.57 -13.14 4.15
N TYR A 66 5.39 -13.74 4.33
CA TYR A 66 4.21 -13.00 4.78
C TYR A 66 4.41 -12.29 6.12
N LEU A 67 4.95 -12.98 7.12
CA LEU A 67 5.12 -12.42 8.47
C LEU A 67 6.12 -11.27 8.48
N THR A 68 7.17 -11.37 7.69
CA THR A 68 8.16 -10.31 7.51
C THR A 68 7.54 -9.12 6.79
N MET A 69 6.76 -9.35 5.73
CA MET A 69 6.03 -8.28 5.02
C MET A 69 5.10 -7.53 5.96
N VAL A 70 4.28 -8.22 6.77
CA VAL A 70 3.36 -7.61 7.74
C VAL A 70 4.12 -6.78 8.78
N ARG A 71 5.25 -7.28 9.29
CA ARG A 71 6.09 -6.53 10.25
C ARG A 71 6.66 -5.25 9.63
N VAL A 72 7.20 -5.34 8.42
CA VAL A 72 7.75 -4.18 7.71
C VAL A 72 6.64 -3.18 7.38
N LEU A 73 5.47 -3.66 6.93
CA LEU A 73 4.32 -2.82 6.66
C LEU A 73 3.89 -2.07 7.92
N ARG A 74 3.70 -2.75 9.06
CA ARG A 74 3.32 -2.14 10.34
C ARG A 74 4.28 -1.03 10.80
N HIS A 75 5.56 -1.15 10.50
CA HIS A 75 6.58 -0.15 10.88
C HIS A 75 6.85 0.90 9.79
N SER A 76 6.13 0.84 8.67
CA SER A 76 6.30 1.80 7.58
C SER A 76 5.50 3.07 7.84
N SER A 77 6.09 4.23 7.56
CA SER A 77 5.38 5.52 7.61
C SER A 77 4.47 5.76 6.40
N LEU A 78 4.68 5.01 5.33
CA LEU A 78 3.99 5.09 4.03
C LEU A 78 4.32 3.82 3.24
N VAL A 79 3.38 3.36 2.42
CA VAL A 79 3.61 2.33 1.41
C VAL A 79 3.25 2.82 0.01
N VAL A 80 4.11 2.56 -0.97
CA VAL A 80 3.81 2.73 -2.40
C VAL A 80 3.60 1.33 -2.98
N THR A 81 2.42 1.06 -3.55
CA THR A 81 2.09 -0.31 -3.98
C THR A 81 1.18 -0.39 -5.19
N ASP A 82 1.26 -1.51 -5.92
CA ASP A 82 0.25 -1.94 -6.90
C ASP A 82 -0.49 -3.23 -6.45
N SER A 83 -0.22 -3.68 -5.22
CA SER A 83 -0.81 -4.87 -4.60
C SER A 83 -2.19 -4.56 -4.01
N GLY A 84 -3.18 -5.38 -4.36
CA GLY A 84 -4.52 -5.30 -3.75
C GLY A 84 -4.50 -5.71 -2.29
N GLY A 85 -3.77 -6.78 -1.93
CA GLY A 85 -3.67 -7.25 -0.55
C GLY A 85 -3.03 -6.21 0.37
N ILE A 86 -1.99 -5.50 -0.09
CA ILE A 86 -1.38 -4.44 0.72
C ILE A 86 -2.33 -3.25 0.89
N GLN A 87 -3.16 -2.93 -0.10
CA GLN A 87 -4.22 -1.91 0.05
C GLN A 87 -5.25 -2.31 1.13
N GLU A 88 -5.51 -3.60 1.31
CA GLU A 88 -6.42 -4.10 2.36
C GLU A 88 -5.76 -4.19 3.75
N GLU A 89 -4.48 -4.56 3.79
CA GLU A 89 -3.77 -4.81 5.06
C GLU A 89 -3.24 -3.53 5.69
N ALA A 90 -2.68 -2.59 4.90
CA ALA A 90 -2.07 -1.37 5.39
C ALA A 90 -2.99 -0.49 6.27
N PRO A 91 -4.29 -0.33 5.97
CA PRO A 91 -5.23 0.39 6.84
C PRO A 91 -5.29 -0.17 8.26
N THR A 92 -5.10 -1.48 8.46
CA THR A 92 -5.06 -2.12 9.79
C THR A 92 -4.00 -1.51 10.70
N PHE A 93 -2.89 -1.06 10.11
CA PHE A 93 -1.76 -0.49 10.84
C PHE A 93 -1.74 1.04 10.83
N GLY A 94 -2.77 1.67 10.26
CA GLY A 94 -2.80 3.12 10.06
C GLY A 94 -1.75 3.62 9.07
N VAL A 95 -1.30 2.76 8.15
CA VAL A 95 -0.23 3.08 7.20
C VAL A 95 -0.85 3.62 5.91
N PRO A 96 -0.59 4.88 5.52
CA PRO A 96 -1.13 5.45 4.29
C PRO A 96 -0.56 4.74 3.06
N VAL A 97 -1.42 4.58 2.04
CA VAL A 97 -1.10 3.86 0.80
C VAL A 97 -1.11 4.81 -0.39
N LEU A 98 -0.03 4.88 -1.15
CA LEU A 98 -0.04 5.46 -2.49
C LEU A 98 -0.13 4.32 -3.51
N VAL A 99 -1.22 4.30 -4.26
CA VAL A 99 -1.50 3.25 -5.25
C VAL A 99 -0.90 3.68 -6.59
N ALA A 100 0.15 2.97 -7.01
CA ALA A 100 0.87 3.19 -8.27
C ALA A 100 0.11 2.60 -9.47
N ARG A 101 -1.17 2.98 -9.62
CA ARG A 101 -2.11 2.55 -10.67
C ARG A 101 -3.08 3.68 -10.98
N ASP A 102 -3.58 3.71 -12.21
CA ASP A 102 -4.61 4.68 -12.62
C ASP A 102 -6.02 4.30 -12.11
N THR A 103 -6.23 3.02 -11.80
CA THR A 103 -7.48 2.48 -11.26
C THR A 103 -7.21 1.50 -10.13
N THR A 104 -8.19 1.33 -9.24
CA THR A 104 -8.14 0.32 -8.17
C THR A 104 -9.44 -0.46 -8.06
N GLU A 105 -9.31 -1.75 -7.77
CA GLU A 105 -10.38 -2.64 -7.33
C GLU A 105 -10.73 -2.49 -5.84
N ARG A 106 -10.17 -1.49 -5.16
CA ARG A 106 -10.37 -1.17 -3.73
C ARG A 106 -10.84 0.27 -3.52
N PRO A 107 -11.97 0.69 -4.12
CA PRO A 107 -12.49 2.05 -3.96
C PRO A 107 -12.76 2.42 -2.49
N GLU A 108 -13.04 1.42 -1.63
CA GLU A 108 -13.29 1.58 -0.21
C GLU A 108 -12.07 2.13 0.54
N ALA A 109 -10.86 1.69 0.16
CA ALA A 109 -9.62 2.20 0.75
C ALA A 109 -9.43 3.70 0.44
N VAL A 110 -9.81 4.11 -0.77
CA VAL A 110 -9.74 5.51 -1.22
C VAL A 110 -10.81 6.34 -0.53
N ALA A 111 -12.05 5.85 -0.49
CA ALA A 111 -13.17 6.50 0.17
C ALA A 111 -12.94 6.68 1.68
N ALA A 112 -12.31 5.70 2.34
CA ALA A 112 -11.92 5.80 3.75
C ALA A 112 -10.68 6.69 3.99
N GLY A 113 -10.07 7.25 2.94
CA GLY A 113 -8.86 8.07 3.03
C GLY A 113 -7.60 7.27 3.38
N CYS A 114 -7.63 5.95 3.35
CA CYS A 114 -6.46 5.10 3.66
C CYS A 114 -5.50 5.00 2.47
N ALA A 115 -6.03 5.12 1.26
CA ALA A 115 -5.30 5.00 0.02
C ALA A 115 -5.54 6.19 -0.91
N GLU A 116 -4.54 6.52 -1.71
CA GLU A 116 -4.61 7.56 -2.73
C GLU A 116 -4.14 6.99 -4.07
N LEU A 117 -4.96 7.14 -5.12
CA LEU A 117 -4.56 6.81 -6.48
C LEU A 117 -3.70 7.93 -7.04
N ILE A 118 -2.40 7.69 -7.12
CA ILE A 118 -1.45 8.64 -7.69
C ILE A 118 -1.24 8.42 -9.20
N GLY A 119 -1.69 7.28 -9.73
CA GLY A 119 -1.56 6.94 -11.14
C GLY A 119 -0.11 6.67 -11.56
N ASN A 120 0.07 6.60 -12.88
CA ASN A 120 1.36 6.34 -13.51
C ASN A 120 1.94 7.58 -14.24
N LYS A 121 1.57 8.79 -13.81
CA LYS A 121 2.09 10.04 -14.38
C LYS A 121 3.53 10.32 -13.95
N GLU A 122 4.25 11.08 -14.77
CA GLU A 122 5.61 11.51 -14.45
C GLU A 122 5.63 12.39 -13.19
N PHE A 123 6.57 12.09 -12.29
CA PHE A 123 6.77 12.77 -11.00
C PHE A 123 5.61 12.63 -10.01
N ALA A 124 4.61 11.78 -10.25
CA ALA A 124 3.47 11.64 -9.35
C ALA A 124 3.88 11.15 -7.95
N ILE A 125 4.75 10.14 -7.87
CA ILE A 125 5.26 9.60 -6.60
C ILE A 125 6.16 10.64 -5.93
N HIS A 126 7.08 11.23 -6.70
CA HIS A 126 8.04 12.20 -6.17
C HIS A 126 7.34 13.43 -5.58
N ASN A 127 6.42 14.05 -6.33
CA ASN A 127 5.72 15.25 -5.91
C ASN A 127 4.85 14.97 -4.69
N ARG A 128 4.09 13.86 -4.71
CA ARG A 128 3.20 13.54 -3.61
C ARG A 128 3.97 13.26 -2.32
N ILE A 129 5.02 12.45 -2.38
CA ILE A 129 5.85 12.19 -1.20
C ILE A 129 6.55 13.46 -0.71
N THR A 130 7.03 14.31 -1.62
CA THR A 130 7.63 15.60 -1.25
C THR A 130 6.65 16.47 -0.49
N GLU A 131 5.40 16.56 -0.94
CA GLU A 131 4.33 17.27 -0.24
C GLU A 131 4.07 16.67 1.16
N MET A 132 3.98 15.34 1.24
CA MET A 132 3.78 14.60 2.50
C MET A 132 4.93 14.74 3.49
N LEU A 133 6.15 14.99 3.02
CA LEU A 133 7.32 15.21 3.87
C LEU A 133 7.47 16.68 4.29
N ALA A 134 7.02 17.62 3.46
CA ALA A 134 7.12 19.06 3.71
C ALA A 134 6.12 19.56 4.77
N ARG A 135 5.00 18.86 4.93
CA ARG A 135 4.09 19.05 6.05
C ARG A 135 4.29 17.86 6.98
N PRO A 136 4.42 18.04 8.32
CA PRO A 136 4.16 16.93 9.21
C PRO A 136 2.82 16.37 8.77
N PHE A 137 2.72 15.06 8.59
CA PHE A 137 1.49 14.41 8.18
C PHE A 137 0.44 14.74 9.25
N GLU A 138 -0.21 15.89 9.13
CA GLU A 138 -1.38 16.30 9.89
C GLU A 138 -2.46 15.40 9.37
N LYS A 139 -2.41 14.16 9.87
CA LYS A 139 -3.38 13.10 9.70
C LYS A 139 -4.08 13.21 8.34
N VAL A 140 -3.54 12.55 7.31
CA VAL A 140 -4.48 11.67 6.59
C VAL A 140 -5.09 10.87 7.73
N SER A 141 -6.35 11.20 8.04
CA SER A 141 -7.07 10.92 9.27
C SER A 141 -6.52 9.64 9.88
N THR A 142 -6.04 9.68 11.13
CA THR A 142 -5.76 8.47 11.92
C THR A 142 -6.76 7.40 11.52
N VAL A 143 -6.30 6.45 10.70
CA VAL A 143 -7.14 5.74 9.71
C VAL A 143 -8.50 5.43 10.32
N ALA A 144 -9.54 6.07 9.78
CA ALA A 144 -10.91 5.64 10.01
C ALA A 144 -10.92 4.14 9.75
N ALA A 145 -11.35 3.35 10.74
CA ALA A 145 -11.13 1.91 10.85
C ALA A 145 -11.04 1.17 9.51
N ASN A 146 -10.15 0.16 9.41
CA ASN A 146 -9.91 -0.59 8.17
C ASN A 146 -11.25 -0.96 7.47
N PRO A 147 -11.52 -0.42 6.28
CA PRO A 147 -12.83 -0.59 5.62
C PRO A 147 -13.05 -2.02 5.11
N PHE A 148 -12.04 -2.89 5.17
CA PHE A 148 -12.13 -4.28 4.71
C PHE A 148 -12.45 -5.28 5.81
N GLY A 149 -12.34 -4.89 7.08
CA GLY A 149 -12.77 -5.78 8.16
C GLY A 149 -12.19 -5.47 9.53
N ASP A 150 -12.73 -6.19 10.50
CA ASP A 150 -12.41 -6.12 11.93
C ASP A 150 -11.69 -7.39 12.44
N GLY A 151 -11.22 -8.23 11.52
CA GLY A 151 -10.57 -9.51 11.83
C GLY A 151 -11.53 -10.66 12.15
N GLN A 152 -12.85 -10.48 12.03
CA GLN A 152 -13.83 -11.55 12.32
C GLN A 152 -14.45 -12.18 11.06
N ALA A 153 -13.89 -11.94 9.87
CA ALA A 153 -14.43 -12.45 8.60
C ALA A 153 -14.59 -13.98 8.57
N SER A 154 -13.59 -14.74 9.03
CA SER A 154 -13.67 -16.21 9.06
C SER A 154 -14.78 -16.71 9.98
N ARG A 155 -14.97 -16.04 11.12
CA ARG A 155 -16.02 -16.38 12.08
C ARG A 155 -17.41 -16.14 11.49
N ARG A 156 -17.63 -14.97 10.88
CA ARG A 156 -18.88 -14.65 10.16
C ARG A 156 -19.16 -15.60 9.01
N ALA A 157 -18.13 -15.97 8.24
CA ALA A 157 -18.26 -16.92 7.14
C ALA A 157 -18.70 -18.30 7.63
N VAL A 158 -18.10 -18.81 8.72
CA VAL A 158 -18.51 -20.08 9.33
C VAL A 158 -19.94 -20.00 9.85
N ALA A 159 -20.33 -18.90 10.50
CA ALA A 159 -21.69 -18.68 10.99
C ALA A 159 -22.73 -18.68 9.85
N ALA A 160 -22.44 -18.00 8.74
CA ALA A 160 -23.31 -17.97 7.56
C ALA A 160 -23.45 -19.35 6.89
N ILE A 161 -22.36 -20.13 6.83
CA ILE A 161 -22.42 -21.51 6.33
C ILE A 161 -23.24 -22.40 7.28
N ALA A 162 -23.06 -22.25 8.59
CA ALA A 162 -23.81 -23.03 9.58
C ALA A 162 -25.31 -22.73 9.52
N GLU A 163 -25.69 -21.47 9.35
CA GLU A 163 -27.08 -21.06 9.09
C GLU A 163 -27.65 -21.74 7.82
N LEU A 164 -26.89 -21.72 6.72
CA LEU A 164 -27.30 -22.33 5.45
C LEU A 164 -27.65 -23.83 5.60
N PHE A 165 -26.95 -24.54 6.47
CA PHE A 165 -27.19 -25.96 6.77
C PHE A 165 -28.15 -26.20 7.96
N GLY A 166 -28.69 -25.14 8.58
CA GLY A 166 -29.60 -25.25 9.72
C GLY A 166 -28.94 -25.74 11.01
N VAL A 167 -27.61 -25.59 11.13
CA VAL A 167 -26.81 -26.05 12.28
C VAL A 167 -26.16 -24.89 13.06
N GLY A 168 -26.56 -23.65 12.78
CA GLY A 168 -26.08 -22.46 13.47
C GLY A 168 -26.90 -21.21 13.14
N THR A 169 -26.46 -20.08 13.66
CA THR A 169 -27.09 -18.77 13.45
C THR A 169 -26.07 -17.81 12.88
N ARG A 170 -26.51 -16.96 11.94
CA ARG A 170 -25.68 -15.89 11.36
C ARG A 170 -25.23 -14.90 12.44
N GLU A 171 -24.05 -14.33 12.24
CA GLU A 171 -23.57 -13.19 13.03
C GLU A 171 -23.87 -11.87 12.32
N ASP A 172 -23.79 -10.77 13.05
CA ASP A 172 -23.97 -9.42 12.49
C ASP A 172 -22.95 -9.14 11.38
N GLU A 173 -23.41 -8.52 10.31
CA GLU A 173 -22.56 -8.11 9.19
C GLU A 173 -21.54 -7.06 9.63
N PHE A 174 -20.37 -7.08 8.98
CA PHE A 174 -19.39 -6.03 9.19
C PHE A 174 -19.87 -4.71 8.57
N VAL A 175 -19.88 -3.64 9.37
CA VAL A 175 -20.16 -2.28 8.91
C VAL A 175 -18.91 -1.44 9.17
N PRO A 176 -18.23 -0.95 8.11
CA PRO A 176 -17.05 -0.13 8.28
C PRO A 176 -17.41 1.21 8.91
N ALA A 177 -16.63 1.64 9.91
CA ALA A 177 -16.76 2.97 10.50
C ALA A 177 -16.09 3.99 9.55
N LEU A 178 -16.77 4.32 8.45
CA LEU A 178 -16.33 5.39 7.56
C LEU A 178 -16.50 6.73 8.28
N GLY A 179 -15.41 7.48 8.44
CA GLY A 179 -15.46 8.78 9.10
C GLY A 179 -16.42 9.74 8.39
N GLU A 180 -17.23 10.49 9.16
CA GLU A 180 -18.06 11.59 8.69
C GLU A 180 -17.18 12.75 8.17
N SER A 181 -16.54 12.59 7.02
CA SER A 181 -15.84 13.69 6.36
C SER A 181 -15.75 13.46 4.85
N LEU A 182 -16.89 13.23 4.21
CA LEU A 182 -17.06 13.39 2.77
C LEU A 182 -18.36 14.14 2.50
N SER A 183 -18.44 15.38 2.99
CA SER A 183 -19.31 16.39 2.38
C SER A 183 -18.60 16.88 1.11
N VAL A 184 -19.23 16.57 -0.03
CA VAL A 184 -18.94 17.03 -1.40
C VAL A 184 -18.63 18.52 -1.46
#